data_AF-M5JTM0-F1
#
_entry.id   AF-M5JTM0-F1
#
_cell.length_a   1.000
_cell.length_b   1.000
_cell.length_c   1.000
_cell.angle_alpha   90.00
_cell.angle_beta   90.00
_cell.angle_gamma   90.00
#
_symmetry.space_group_name_H-M   'P 1'
#
loop_
_entity.id
_entity.type
_entity.pdbx_description
1 polymer ?
#
loop_
_entity_poly.entity_id
_entity_poly.type
_entity_poly.pdbx_seq_one_letter_code
_entity_poly.pdbx_strand_id
1 'polypeptide(L)'
;SSRGRFHVSPILEALSGRFGGLRIVPVQPRPDAAAIRIVVTGIRGSRAGLSLMPALVLHGSEGHGFTPRADGINNGLDALV
;
A
#
# COMPACT_ATOMS: atom_id res chain seq x y z
N SER A 1 -9.76 14.93 23.86
CA SER A 1 -9.27 15.45 22.56
C SER A 1 -8.17 14.54 22.04
N SER A 2 -8.53 13.45 21.38
CA SER A 2 -7.58 12.53 20.72
C SER A 2 -8.04 12.34 19.28
N ARG A 3 -7.50 13.14 18.36
CA ARG A 3 -7.54 12.75 16.94
C ARG A 3 -6.90 11.36 16.87
N GLY A 4 -7.67 10.37 16.43
CA GLY A 4 -7.27 8.97 16.42
C GLY A 4 -5.89 8.83 15.78
N ARG A 5 -4.90 8.37 16.57
CA ARG A 5 -3.58 8.08 16.02
C ARG A 5 -3.72 6.81 15.19
N PHE A 6 -3.60 6.95 13.87
CA PHE A 6 -3.57 5.80 12.97
C PHE A 6 -2.22 5.10 13.14
N HIS A 7 -2.24 3.89 13.69
CA HIS A 7 -1.06 3.04 13.87
C HIS A 7 -1.18 1.81 12.97
N VAL A 8 -0.06 1.38 12.37
CA VAL A 8 -0.02 0.18 11.52
C VAL A 8 -0.05 -1.13 12.33
N SER A 9 0.42 -1.11 13.58
CA SER A 9 0.57 -2.31 14.42
C SER A 9 -0.70 -3.14 14.59
N PRO A 10 -1.89 -2.55 14.90
CA PRO A 10 -3.12 -3.33 15.05
C PRO A 10 -3.53 -4.10 13.80
N ILE A 11 -3.20 -3.58 12.60
CA ILE A 11 -3.46 -4.27 11.33
C ILE A 11 -2.56 -5.50 11.20
N LEU A 12 -1.27 -5.36 11.51
CA LEU A 12 -0.30 -6.46 11.42
C LEU A 12 -0.56 -7.54 12.48
N GLU A 13 -0.94 -7.12 13.69
CA GLU A 13 -1.33 -8.02 14.77
C GLU A 13 -2.55 -8.86 14.39
N ALA A 14 -3.57 -8.26 13.76
CA ALA A 14 -4.76 -8.97 13.31
C ALA A 14 -4.49 -10.02 12.22
N LEU A 15 -3.43 -9.83 11.42
CA LEU A 15 -3.01 -10.77 10.36
C LEU A 15 -2.07 -11.87 10.88
N SER A 16 -1.39 -11.62 12.00
CA SER A 16 -0.42 -12.54 12.60
C SER A 16 -1.01 -13.93 12.89
N GLY A 17 -0.22 -14.98 12.65
CA GLY A 17 -0.60 -16.38 12.87
C GLY A 17 -1.65 -16.94 11.89
N ARG A 18 -2.27 -16.11 11.05
CA ARG A 18 -3.30 -16.52 10.08
C ARG A 18 -2.83 -16.34 8.63
N PHE A 19 -2.05 -15.29 8.38
CA PHE A 19 -1.52 -14.94 7.07
C PHE A 19 -0.02 -14.72 7.15
N GLY A 20 0.70 -15.18 6.13
CA GLY A 20 2.10 -14.84 5.88
C GLY A 20 2.28 -14.31 4.47
N GLY A 21 3.52 -14.07 4.05
CA GLY A 21 3.82 -13.42 2.77
C GLY A 21 3.17 -12.04 2.68
N LEU A 22 3.17 -11.31 3.80
CA LEU A 22 2.50 -10.02 3.87
C LEU A 22 3.21 -9.03 2.95
N ARG A 23 2.45 -8.32 2.11
CA ARG A 23 2.99 -7.24 1.28
C ARG A 23 2.33 -5.93 1.67
N ILE A 24 3.14 -4.94 2.00
CA ILE A 24 2.71 -3.56 2.23
C ILE A 24 3.07 -2.75 0.99
N VAL A 25 2.07 -2.16 0.32
CA VAL A 25 2.27 -1.21 -0.78
C VAL A 25 1.91 0.19 -0.27
N PRO A 26 2.89 1.10 -0.11
CA PRO A 26 2.61 2.50 0.16
C PRO A 26 1.94 3.17 -1.04
N VAL A 27 0.97 4.05 -0.80
CA VAL A 27 0.37 4.88 -1.83
C VAL A 27 0.76 6.33 -1.56
N GLN A 28 1.57 6.89 -2.44
CA GLN A 28 2.06 8.27 -2.36
C GLN A 28 1.31 9.16 -3.35
N PRO A 29 0.93 10.38 -2.96
CA PRO A 29 0.28 11.29 -3.90
C PRO A 29 1.24 11.77 -5.00
N ARG A 30 2.53 11.90 -4.68
CA ARG A 30 3.62 12.43 -5.51
C ARG A 30 4.91 11.69 -5.16
N PRO A 31 5.96 11.74 -6.01
CA PRO A 31 7.30 11.32 -5.63
C PRO A 31 7.75 12.08 -4.36
N ASP A 32 8.48 11.38 -3.49
CA ASP A 32 9.08 11.91 -2.25
C ASP A 32 8.10 12.48 -1.21
N ALA A 33 6.79 12.40 -1.46
CA ALA A 33 5.78 12.77 -0.50
C ALA A 33 5.50 11.61 0.47
N ALA A 34 5.08 11.95 1.69
CA ALA A 34 4.60 10.97 2.64
C ALA A 34 3.42 10.15 2.05
N ALA A 35 3.42 8.84 2.30
CA ALA A 35 2.33 7.98 1.88
C ALA A 35 1.03 8.39 2.58
N ILE A 36 -0.05 8.51 1.81
CA ILE A 36 -1.38 8.88 2.31
C ILE A 36 -2.24 7.66 2.63
N ARG A 37 -1.90 6.50 2.08
CA ARG A 37 -2.54 5.20 2.33
C ARG A 37 -1.49 4.08 2.26
N ILE A 38 -1.83 2.93 2.85
CA ILE A 38 -1.13 1.67 2.64
C ILE A 38 -2.16 0.62 2.21
N VAL A 39 -1.76 -0.28 1.31
CA VAL A 39 -2.50 -1.50 1.01
C VAL A 39 -1.72 -2.67 1.55
N VAL A 40 -2.38 -3.52 2.35
CA VAL A 40 -1.78 -4.70 2.94
C VAL A 40 -2.45 -5.94 2.37
N THR A 41 -1.65 -6.86 1.84
CA THR A 41 -2.12 -8.16 1.35
C THR A 41 -1.39 -9.27 2.09
N GLY A 42 -1.98 -10.47 2.12
CA GLY A 42 -1.37 -11.64 2.75
C GLY A 42 -1.95 -12.94 2.20
N ILE A 43 -1.18 -14.03 2.33
CA ILE A 43 -1.57 -15.37 1.88
C ILE A 43 -1.90 -16.20 3.12
N ARG A 44 -3.13 -16.73 3.18
CA ARG A 44 -3.58 -17.56 4.31
C ARG A 44 -2.69 -18.80 4.44
N GLY A 45 -2.22 -19.08 5.65
CA GLY A 45 -1.38 -20.25 5.94
C GLY A 45 0.06 -20.18 5.40
N SER A 46 0.44 -19.11 4.71
CA SER A 46 1.83 -18.89 4.33
C SER A 46 2.69 -18.63 5.57
N ARG A 47 3.95 -19.07 5.51
CA ARG A 47 4.99 -18.77 6.50
C ARG A 47 6.03 -17.77 6.01
N ALA A 48 5.86 -17.24 4.79
CA ALA A 48 6.78 -16.25 4.26
C ALA A 48 6.74 -14.96 5.09
N GLY A 49 7.86 -14.24 5.10
CA GLY A 49 7.99 -12.97 5.82
C GLY A 49 7.16 -11.83 5.21
N LEU A 50 7.27 -10.65 5.84
CA LEU A 50 6.70 -9.41 5.34
C LEU A 50 7.65 -8.73 4.35
N SER A 51 7.11 -8.13 3.29
CA SER A 51 7.83 -7.29 2.34
C SER A 51 7.21 -5.90 2.26
N LEU A 52 8.05 -4.87 2.33
CA LEU A 52 7.67 -3.50 1.98
C LEU A 52 7.94 -3.30 0.49
N MET A 53 6.87 -3.11 -0.27
CA MET A 53 6.93 -3.01 -1.73
C MET A 53 7.23 -1.57 -2.17
N PRO A 54 7.70 -1.38 -3.42
CA PRO A 54 7.76 -0.04 -4.02
C PRO A 54 6.41 0.66 -3.96
N ALA A 55 6.42 1.97 -3.73
CA ALA A 55 5.19 2.76 -3.64
C ALA A 55 4.44 2.81 -4.98
N LEU A 56 3.10 2.83 -4.91
CA LEU A 56 2.29 3.35 -5.99
C LEU A 56 2.26 4.88 -5.87
N VAL A 57 2.93 5.55 -6.80
CA VAL A 57 2.90 7.02 -6.90
C VAL A 57 1.75 7.42 -7.81
N LEU A 58 0.79 8.19 -7.27
CA LEU A 58 -0.45 8.53 -7.97
C LEU A 58 -0.20 9.53 -9.10
N HIS A 59 0.55 10.60 -8.86
CA HIS A 59 0.83 11.63 -9.85
C HIS A 59 2.34 11.83 -10.02
N GLY A 60 2.79 12.30 -11.20
CA GLY A 60 4.20 12.69 -11.41
C GLY A 60 4.64 13.86 -10.53
N SER A 61 5.86 14.39 -10.71
CA SER A 61 6.31 15.56 -9.94
C SER A 61 5.44 16.81 -10.19
N GLU A 62 4.86 16.94 -11.39
CA GLU A 62 4.07 18.09 -11.82
C GLU A 62 2.72 17.67 -12.44
N GLY A 63 1.81 18.63 -12.67
CA GLY A 63 0.52 18.42 -13.32
C GLY A 63 -0.49 17.60 -12.49
N HIS A 64 -1.69 17.34 -13.01
CA HIS A 64 -2.76 16.62 -12.27
C HIS A 64 -3.04 15.21 -12.81
N GLY A 65 -2.36 14.79 -13.87
CA GLY A 65 -2.52 13.47 -14.46
C GLY A 65 -2.02 12.36 -13.53
N PHE A 66 -2.65 11.19 -13.60
CA PHE A 66 -2.13 10.00 -12.94
C PHE A 66 -0.85 9.51 -13.63
N THR A 67 0.04 8.85 -12.89
CA THR A 67 1.14 8.11 -13.50
C THR A 67 0.58 6.96 -14.34
N PRO A 68 1.28 6.48 -15.38
CA PRO A 68 0.77 5.39 -16.23
C PRO A 68 0.32 4.16 -15.43
N ARG A 69 1.07 3.78 -14.39
CA ARG A 69 0.72 2.66 -13.51
C ARG A 69 -0.54 2.94 -12.67
N ALA A 70 -0.67 4.14 -12.12
CA ALA A 70 -1.86 4.51 -11.32
C ALA A 70 -3.12 4.60 -12.20
N ASP A 71 -2.99 5.12 -13.41
CA ASP A 71 -4.07 5.17 -14.39
C ASP A 71 -4.51 3.76 -14.83
N GLY A 72 -3.55 2.87 -15.15
CA GLY A 72 -3.83 1.48 -15.48
C GLY A 72 -4.60 0.74 -14.37
N ILE A 73 -4.20 0.92 -13.11
CA ILE A 73 -4.91 0.33 -11.96
C ILE A 73 -6.32 0.92 -11.80
N ASN A 74 -6.48 2.25 -11.89
CA ASN A 74 -7.78 2.91 -11.77
C ASN A 74 -8.76 2.46 -12.87
N ASN A 75 -8.25 2.21 -14.07
CA ASN A 75 -9.04 1.76 -15.22
C ASN A 75 -9.17 0.23 -15.32
N GLY A 76 -8.66 -0.52 -14.33
CA GLY A 76 -8.75 -1.98 -14.28
C GLY A 76 -7.89 -2.71 -15.32
N LEU A 77 -6.91 -2.03 -15.90
CA LEU A 77 -5.97 -2.56 -16.90
C LEU A 77 -4.72 -3.17 -16.28
N ASP A 78 -4.40 -2.82 -15.03
CA ASP A 78 -3.25 -3.32 -14.28
C ASP A 78 -3.62 -3.78 -12.86
N ALA A 79 -2.79 -4.67 -12.30
CA ALA A 79 -2.88 -5.11 -10.91
C ALA A 79 -1.90 -4.34 -10.01
N LEU A 80 -2.29 -4.15 -8.74
CA LEU A 80 -1.45 -3.50 -7.74
C LEU A 80 -0.28 -4.39 -7.28
N VAL A 81 -0.53 -5.69 -7.16
CA VAL A 81 0.33 -6.71 -6.54
C VAL A 81 0.31 -8.02 -7.31
#